data_AF-A0A6L3V6C1-F1
#
_entry.id   AF-A0A6L3V6C1-F1
#
_cell.length_a   1.000
_cell.length_b   1.000
_cell.length_c   1.000
_cell.angle_alpha   90.00
_cell.angle_beta   90.00
_cell.angle_gamma   90.00
#
_symmetry.space_group_name_H-M   'P 1'
#
loop_
_entity.id
_entity.type
_entity.pdbx_description
1 polymer ?
#
loop_
_entity_poly.entity_id
_entity_poly.type
_entity_poly.pdbx_seq_one_letter_code
_entity_poly.pdbx_strand_id
1 'polypeptide(L)'
;MVIFGVAVDLKILWNLADLFMGIMALINLIAIVMLGNVAFTALKGYRAQRNQGKDPVFYADSIPGSDGVECWEIKEELLKKNKA
;
A
#
# COMPACT_ATOMS: atom_id res chain seq x y z
N MET A 1 10.53 2.09 -36.06
CA MET A 1 10.61 1.68 -34.64
C MET A 1 11.62 0.56 -34.36
N VAL A 2 12.09 -0.21 -35.35
CA VAL A 2 13.17 -1.21 -35.16
C VAL A 2 14.58 -0.64 -35.40
N ILE A 3 14.70 0.40 -36.24
CA ILE A 3 16.01 0.94 -36.67
C ILE A 3 16.73 1.70 -35.53
N PHE A 4 15.99 2.41 -34.67
CA PHE A 4 16.57 3.18 -33.57
C PHE A 4 17.11 2.31 -32.43
N GLY A 5 16.52 1.15 -32.17
CA GLY A 5 17.01 0.21 -31.14
C GLY A 5 18.28 -0.54 -31.55
N VAL A 6 18.49 -0.76 -32.86
CA VAL A 6 19.71 -1.38 -33.42
C VAL A 6 20.89 -0.40 -33.49
N ALA A 7 20.61 0.90 -33.57
CA ALA A 7 21.63 1.94 -33.67
C ALA A 7 22.22 2.37 -32.32
N VAL A 8 21.61 1.97 -31.19
CA VAL A 8 22.06 2.30 -29.83
C VAL A 8 22.68 1.06 -29.20
N ASP A 9 23.82 1.24 -28.52
CA ASP A 9 24.49 0.16 -27.80
C ASP A 9 23.56 -0.46 -26.74
N LEU A 10 23.40 -1.78 -26.79
CA LEU A 10 22.63 -2.57 -25.84
C LEU A 10 23.02 -2.26 -24.39
N LYS A 11 24.30 -1.99 -24.12
CA LYS A 11 24.81 -1.63 -22.80
C LYS A 11 24.22 -0.30 -22.29
N ILE A 12 24.01 0.67 -23.17
CA ILE A 12 23.41 1.95 -22.81
C ILE A 12 21.94 1.74 -22.41
N LEU A 13 21.21 0.89 -23.13
CA LEU A 13 19.82 0.57 -22.80
C LEU A 13 19.69 -0.10 -21.43
N TRP A 14 20.53 -1.09 -21.12
CA TRP A 14 20.51 -1.77 -19.82
C TRP A 14 20.86 -0.83 -18.69
N ASN A 15 21.90 0.00 -18.85
CA ASN A 15 22.27 0.99 -17.83
C ASN A 15 21.14 2.01 -17.59
N LEU A 16 20.42 2.39 -18.65
CA LEU A 16 19.27 3.29 -18.54
C LEU A 16 18.08 2.62 -17.84
N ALA A 17 17.83 1.34 -18.14
CA ALA A 17 16.80 0.55 -17.46
C ALA A 17 17.10 0.38 -15.96
N ASP A 18 18.35 0.09 -15.61
CA ASP A 18 18.79 -0.04 -14.22
C ASP A 18 18.64 1.28 -13.44
N LEU A 19 18.94 2.40 -14.09
CA LEU A 19 18.74 3.74 -13.51
C LEU A 19 17.26 3.98 -13.19
N PHE A 20 16.36 3.74 -14.15
CA PHE A 20 14.92 3.93 -13.93
C PHE A 20 14.36 2.94 -12.89
N MET A 21 14.86 1.71 -12.86
CA MET A 21 14.50 0.72 -11.84
C MET A 21 14.89 1.21 -10.45
N GLY A 22 16.09 1.77 -10.30
CA GLY A 22 16.55 2.38 -9.05
C GLY A 22 15.68 3.55 -8.61
N ILE A 23 15.35 4.47 -9.54
CA ILE A 23 14.49 5.63 -9.25
C ILE A 23 13.10 5.18 -8.81
N MET A 24 12.51 4.21 -9.52
CA MET A 24 11.19 3.66 -9.19
C MET A 24 11.19 3.00 -7.80
N ALA A 25 12.21 2.19 -7.52
CA ALA A 25 12.36 1.55 -6.22
C ALA A 25 12.51 2.58 -5.10
N LEU A 26 13.28 3.65 -5.32
CA LEU A 26 13.47 4.72 -4.34
C LEU A 26 12.16 5.44 -4.01
N ILE A 27 11.36 5.80 -5.03
CA ILE A 27 10.05 6.44 -4.82
C ILE A 27 9.13 5.53 -4.00
N ASN A 28 9.06 4.24 -4.36
CA ASN A 28 8.25 3.28 -3.62
C ASN A 28 8.73 3.08 -2.19
N LEU A 29 10.05 3.07 -1.95
CA LEU A 29 10.60 2.95 -0.61
C LEU A 29 10.20 4.14 0.27
N ILE A 30 10.26 5.36 -0.27
CA ILE A 30 9.80 6.57 0.43
C ILE A 30 8.31 6.45 0.75
N ALA A 31 7.49 6.04 -0.21
CA ALA A 31 6.06 5.84 -0.01
C ALA A 31 5.76 4.81 1.10
N ILE A 32 6.47 3.67 1.12
CA ILE A 32 6.33 2.64 2.15
C ILE A 32 6.71 3.20 3.53
N VAL A 33 7.80 3.96 3.63
CA VAL A 33 8.22 4.58 4.90
C VAL A 33 7.16 5.57 5.41
N MET A 34 6.59 6.40 4.53
CA MET A 34 5.51 7.33 4.88
C MET A 34 4.24 6.59 5.33
N LEU A 35 3.87 5.50 4.64
CA LEU A 35 2.72 4.66 5.00
C LEU A 35 2.98 3.75 6.20
N GLY A 36 4.23 3.64 6.67
CA GLY A 36 4.66 2.73 7.72
C GLY A 36 3.84 2.89 9.00
N ASN A 37 3.54 4.13 9.41
CA ASN A 37 2.74 4.38 10.61
C ASN A 37 1.34 3.74 10.52
N VAL A 38 0.67 3.90 9.39
CA VAL A 38 -0.66 3.33 9.11
C VAL A 38 -0.56 1.80 9.04
N ALA A 39 0.42 1.27 8.30
CA ALA A 39 0.62 -0.16 8.13
C ALA A 39 0.90 -0.89 9.46
N PHE A 40 1.77 -0.34 10.31
CA PHE A 40 2.08 -0.92 11.62
C PHE A 40 0.89 -0.83 12.58
N THR A 41 0.11 0.25 12.52
CA THR A 41 -1.11 0.39 13.34
C THR A 41 -2.16 -0.65 12.92
N ALA A 42 -2.40 -0.80 11.62
CA ALA A 42 -3.28 -1.83 11.08
C ALA A 42 -2.83 -3.24 11.53
N LEU A 43 -1.53 -3.52 11.42
CA LEU A 43 -0.96 -4.80 11.82
C LEU A 43 -1.11 -5.07 13.32
N LYS A 44 -0.94 -4.06 14.16
CA LYS A 44 -1.15 -4.18 15.61
C LYS A 44 -2.61 -4.51 15.93
N GLY A 45 -3.56 -3.84 15.27
CA GLY A 45 -4.98 -4.11 15.38
C GLY A 45 -5.32 -5.55 14.97
N TYR A 46 -4.84 -5.99 13.82
CA TYR A 46 -5.00 -7.36 13.34
C TYR A 46 -4.45 -8.40 14.32
N ARG A 47 -3.20 -8.22 14.80
CA ARG A 47 -2.57 -9.12 15.76
C ARG A 47 -3.34 -9.19 17.07
N ALA A 48 -3.83 -8.05 17.57
CA ALA A 48 -4.62 -8.02 18.80
C ALA A 48 -5.92 -8.82 18.66
N GLN A 49 -6.64 -8.67 17.55
CA GLN A 49 -7.87 -9.43 17.28
C GLN A 49 -7.58 -10.94 17.14
N ARG A 50 -6.55 -11.30 16.37
CA ARG A 50 -6.13 -12.69 16.19
C ARG A 50 -5.73 -13.37 17.51
N ASN A 51 -4.99 -12.65 18.37
CA ASN A 51 -4.58 -13.17 19.68
C ASN A 51 -5.76 -13.37 20.63
N GLN A 52 -6.89 -12.68 20.41
CA GLN A 52 -8.13 -12.87 21.16
C GLN A 52 -8.99 -14.03 20.60
N GLY A 53 -8.50 -14.77 19.59
CA GLY A 53 -9.26 -15.84 18.93
C GLY A 53 -10.43 -15.35 18.08
N LYS A 54 -10.49 -14.04 17.76
CA LYS A 54 -11.52 -13.45 16.91
C LYS A 54 -11.14 -13.57 15.44
N ASP A 55 -12.15 -13.58 14.57
CA ASP A 55 -11.95 -13.34 13.14
C ASP A 55 -11.60 -11.85 12.93
N PRO A 56 -10.39 -11.51 12.46
CA PRO A 56 -9.95 -10.11 12.42
C PRO A 56 -10.69 -9.32 11.35
N VAL A 57 -11.33 -8.22 11.75
CA VAL A 57 -12.00 -7.27 10.85
C VAL A 57 -11.34 -5.90 10.96
N PHE A 58 -11.05 -5.30 9.80
CA PHE A 58 -10.57 -3.93 9.70
C PHE A 58 -11.73 -3.00 9.34
N TYR A 59 -11.81 -1.85 10.00
CA TYR A 59 -12.78 -0.79 9.70
C TYR A 59 -12.04 0.48 9.32
N ALA A 60 -12.59 1.29 8.41
CA ALA A 60 -11.92 2.50 7.91
C ALA A 60 -11.58 3.50 9.02
N ASP A 61 -12.41 3.56 10.07
CA ASP A 61 -12.27 4.39 11.27
C ASP A 61 -11.34 3.79 12.35
N SER A 62 -10.68 2.66 12.07
CA SER A 62 -9.81 1.97 13.05
C SER A 62 -8.45 2.68 13.27
N ILE A 63 -8.04 3.57 12.37
CA ILE A 63 -6.74 4.26 12.42
C ILE A 63 -7.00 5.77 12.41
N PRO A 64 -6.49 6.54 13.38
CA PRO A 64 -6.63 7.99 13.37
C PRO A 64 -5.96 8.61 12.13
N GLY A 65 -6.67 9.48 11.42
CA GLY A 65 -6.15 10.17 10.23
C GLY A 65 -6.18 9.34 8.94
N SER A 66 -6.96 8.25 8.89
CA SER A 66 -7.27 7.50 7.68
C SER A 66 -8.30 8.23 6.79
N ASP A 67 -8.01 9.48 6.42
CA ASP A 67 -8.84 10.24 5.49
C ASP A 67 -8.64 9.67 4.07
N GLY A 68 -9.74 9.42 3.36
CA GLY A 68 -9.71 8.92 1.97
C GLY A 68 -9.63 7.41 1.80
N VAL A 69 -9.92 6.62 2.84
CA VAL A 69 -10.08 5.16 2.71
C VAL A 69 -11.44 4.83 2.09
N GLU A 70 -11.45 4.44 0.82
CA GLU A 70 -12.69 4.09 0.09
C GLU A 70 -13.11 2.61 0.24
N CYS A 71 -12.15 1.72 0.53
CA CYS A 71 -12.35 0.27 0.36
C CYS A 71 -12.71 -0.51 1.64
N TRP A 72 -13.12 0.15 2.72
CA TRP A 72 -13.55 -0.52 3.96
C TRP A 72 -14.72 0.20 4.62
N GLU A 73 -15.62 -0.56 5.24
CA GLU A 73 -16.78 0.01 5.93
C GLU A 73 -16.40 0.67 7.27
N ILE A 74 -17.17 1.69 7.65
CA ILE A 74 -17.08 2.34 8.95
C ILE A 74 -17.88 1.51 9.95
N LYS A 75 -17.31 1.23 11.12
CA LYS A 75 -17.94 0.35 12.12
C LYS A 75 -19.34 0.82 12.53
N GLU A 76 -19.51 2.13 12.71
CA GLU A 76 -20.81 2.71 13.10
C GLU A 76 -21.90 2.54 12.03
N GLU A 77 -21.54 2.63 10.75
CA GLU A 77 -22.49 2.48 9.63
C GLU A 77 -22.97 1.03 9.52
N LEU A 78 -22.06 0.06 9.66
CA LEU A 78 -22.39 -1.36 9.74
C LEU A 78 -23.35 -1.67 10.89
N LEU A 79 -23.09 -1.10 12.07
CA LEU A 79 -23.95 -1.30 13.25
C LEU A 79 -25.35 -0.70 13.07
N LYS A 80 -25.49 0.39 12.30
CA LYS A 80 -26.79 0.97 11.95
C LYS A 80 -27.54 0.09 10.94
N LYS A 81 -26.85 -0.39 9.90
CA LYS A 81 -27.42 -1.27 8.86
C LYS A 81 -27.96 -2.59 9.42
N ASN A 82 -27.26 -3.18 10.40
CA ASN A 82 -27.68 -4.43 11.04
C ASN A 82 -28.82 -4.28 12.05
N LYS A 83 -29.21 -3.05 12.40
CA LYS A 83 -30.33 -2.75 13.31
C LYS A 83 -31.61 -2.36 12.57
N ALA A 84 -31.54 -2.13 11.26
CA ALA A 84 -32.67 -1.85 10.38
C ALA A 84 -33.17 -3.14 9.73
#